data_AF-A0A0C9ZJR3-F1
#
_entry.id   AF-A0A0C9ZJR3-F1
#
_cell.length_a   1.000
_cell.length_b   1.000
_cell.length_c   1.000
_cell.angle_alpha   90.00
_cell.angle_beta   90.00
_cell.angle_gamma   90.00
#
_symmetry.space_group_name_H-M   'P 1'
#
loop_
_entity.id
_entity.type
_entity.pdbx_description
1 polymer ?
#
loop_
_entity_poly.entity_id
_entity_poly.type
_entity_poly.pdbx_seq_one_letter_code
_entity_poly.pdbx_strand_id
1 'polypeptide(L)'
;MAQKLDWDSALRDAIKSITIQPSLTGFISKGISLCGKKRIREAMTAFDIASTFTNGDSKTNLLIFLIKSIALFSANEHRDAIMRIKELASTSSSDVDPIPCCIVEAYLRVQAGIIALNCKRYNEAIDQFTAAVNASKFFVKIEIHSKYEVFTEVGQYIQLEFTEFTLNCVIWQLFGWDLKSLWQTTIQQRCLALLRANRHGEALEFFHSVMEKSDEITKASLRAWFSAPK
;
A
#
# COMPACT_ATOMS: atom_id res chain seq x y z
N MET A 1 -4.97 -0.40 -15.49
CA MET A 1 -6.22 0.20 -16.00
C MET A 1 -6.93 0.80 -14.79
N ALA A 2 -6.90 2.13 -14.61
CA ALA A 2 -7.46 2.75 -13.41
C ALA A 2 -9.00 2.73 -13.51
N GLN A 3 -9.66 2.03 -12.59
CA GLN A 3 -11.12 2.01 -12.50
C GLN A 3 -11.60 3.46 -12.39
N LYS A 4 -12.53 3.88 -13.27
CA LYS A 4 -13.14 5.22 -13.23
C LYS A 4 -14.04 5.27 -11.99
N LEU A 5 -13.44 5.53 -10.84
CA LEU A 5 -14.14 5.56 -9.56
C LEU A 5 -15.04 6.80 -9.52
N ASP A 6 -16.35 6.57 -9.47
CA ASP A 6 -17.35 7.61 -9.25
C ASP A 6 -17.33 8.04 -7.78
N TRP A 7 -16.33 8.86 -7.45
CA TRP A 7 -16.14 9.38 -6.10
C TRP A 7 -17.31 10.24 -5.62
N ASP A 8 -18.11 10.80 -6.53
CA ASP A 8 -19.31 11.56 -6.20
C ASP A 8 -20.42 10.65 -5.68
N SER A 9 -20.66 9.52 -6.36
CA SER A 9 -21.57 8.50 -5.86
C SER A 9 -21.08 7.90 -4.53
N ALA A 10 -19.80 7.52 -4.45
CA ALA A 10 -19.22 6.96 -3.23
C ALA A 10 -19.34 7.92 -2.03
N LEU A 11 -19.10 9.22 -2.23
CA LEU A 11 -19.25 10.21 -1.18
C LEU A 11 -20.72 10.38 -0.75
N ARG A 12 -21.66 10.40 -1.71
CA ARG A 12 -23.10 10.47 -1.38
C ARG A 12 -23.56 9.27 -0.57
N ASP A 13 -23.14 8.07 -0.95
CA ASP A 13 -23.50 6.83 -0.25
C ASP A 13 -22.91 6.79 1.16
N ALA A 14 -21.65 7.22 1.32
CA ALA A 14 -21.03 7.34 2.64
C ALA A 14 -21.77 8.35 3.54
N ILE A 15 -22.14 9.51 3.00
CA ILE A 15 -22.93 10.53 3.73
C ILE A 15 -24.30 9.97 4.13
N LYS A 16 -24.98 9.28 3.22
CA LYS A 16 -26.28 8.64 3.48
C LYS A 16 -26.17 7.59 4.58
N SER A 17 -25.14 6.74 4.52
CA SER A 17 -24.86 5.73 5.55
C SER A 17 -24.65 6.37 6.93
N ILE A 18 -23.81 7.41 7.02
CA ILE A 18 -23.57 8.15 8.27
C ILE A 18 -24.86 8.79 8.80
N THR A 19 -25.74 9.29 7.92
CA THR A 19 -27.01 9.92 8.31
C THR A 19 -27.98 8.91 8.91
N ILE A 20 -27.98 7.66 8.40
CA ILE A 20 -28.79 6.58 8.96
C ILE A 20 -28.21 6.14 10.31
N GLN A 21 -26.91 5.85 10.34
CA GLN A 21 -26.21 5.45 11.54
C GLN A 21 -24.72 5.85 11.46
N PRO A 22 -24.28 6.80 12.30
CA PRO A 22 -22.87 7.14 12.43
C PRO A 22 -22.05 5.91 12.83
N SER A 23 -20.99 5.61 12.08
CA SER A 23 -20.14 4.44 12.31
C SER A 23 -18.71 4.69 11.85
N LEU A 24 -17.77 3.95 12.43
CA LEU A 24 -16.36 3.91 12.03
C LEU A 24 -16.22 3.75 10.50
N THR A 25 -16.85 2.72 9.94
CA THR A 25 -16.78 2.41 8.51
C THR A 25 -17.37 3.53 7.66
N GLY A 26 -18.51 4.11 8.05
CA GLY A 26 -19.12 5.22 7.32
C GLY A 26 -18.17 6.42 7.21
N PHE A 27 -17.51 6.80 8.31
CA PHE A 27 -16.54 7.90 8.31
C PHE A 27 -15.25 7.56 7.55
N ILE A 28 -14.76 6.32 7.61
CA ILE A 28 -13.63 5.87 6.78
C ILE A 28 -13.99 5.96 5.28
N SER A 29 -15.14 5.44 4.87
CA SER A 29 -15.60 5.51 3.47
C SER A 29 -15.77 6.95 2.98
N LYS A 30 -16.29 7.84 3.84
CA LYS A 30 -16.37 9.28 3.56
C LYS A 30 -14.98 9.87 3.35
N GLY A 31 -14.03 9.58 4.24
CA GLY A 31 -12.64 10.05 4.13
C GLY A 31 -11.95 9.59 2.85
N ILE A 32 -12.08 8.31 2.48
CA ILE A 32 -11.52 7.75 1.24
C ILE A 32 -12.13 8.44 0.01
N SER A 33 -13.45 8.61 -0.01
CA SER A 33 -14.13 9.29 -1.13
C SER A 33 -13.68 10.75 -1.27
N LEU A 34 -13.47 11.44 -0.15
CA LEU A 34 -12.93 12.80 -0.13
C LEU A 34 -11.48 12.86 -0.62
N CYS A 35 -10.66 11.85 -0.31
CA CYS A 35 -9.30 11.72 -0.86
C CYS A 35 -9.33 11.58 -2.38
N GLY A 36 -10.19 10.72 -2.93
CA GLY A 36 -10.39 10.57 -4.37
C GLY A 36 -10.82 11.87 -5.05
N LYS A 37 -11.58 12.72 -4.36
CA LYS A 37 -11.96 14.08 -4.79
C LYS A 37 -10.90 15.16 -4.50
N LYS A 38 -9.72 14.80 -4.00
CA LYS A 38 -8.63 15.72 -3.62
C LYS A 38 -9.01 16.72 -2.51
N ARG A 39 -10.02 16.42 -1.69
CA ARG A 39 -10.48 17.23 -0.54
C ARG A 39 -9.81 16.76 0.75
N ILE A 40 -8.47 16.84 0.80
CA ILE A 40 -7.65 16.18 1.83
C ILE A 40 -7.96 16.68 3.25
N ARG A 41 -8.17 17.98 3.46
CA ARG A 41 -8.48 18.52 4.78
C ARG A 41 -9.76 17.93 5.35
N GLU A 42 -10.80 17.83 4.52
CA GLU A 42 -12.07 17.24 4.92
C GLU A 42 -11.97 15.72 5.10
N ALA A 43 -11.13 15.07 4.31
CA ALA A 43 -10.82 13.65 4.51
C ALA A 43 -10.16 13.42 5.87
N MET A 44 -9.18 14.25 6.26
CA MET A 44 -8.55 14.19 7.59
C MET A 44 -9.58 14.35 8.70
N THR A 45 -10.46 15.35 8.61
CA THR A 45 -11.54 15.53 9.58
C THR A 45 -12.45 14.31 9.66
N ALA A 46 -12.80 13.68 8.54
CA ALA A 46 -13.59 12.45 8.55
C ALA A 46 -12.85 11.30 9.25
N PHE A 47 -11.54 11.15 9.02
CA PHE A 47 -10.74 10.14 9.71
C PHE A 47 -10.52 10.45 11.19
N ASP A 48 -10.44 11.73 11.58
CA ASP A 48 -10.38 12.13 13.00
C ASP A 48 -11.67 11.76 13.72
N ILE A 49 -12.83 11.98 13.09
CA ILE A 49 -14.11 11.52 13.62
C ILE A 49 -14.14 9.98 13.66
N ALA A 50 -13.65 9.29 12.64
CA ALA A 50 -13.54 7.83 12.66
C ALA A 50 -12.72 7.32 13.86
N SER A 51 -11.65 8.03 14.24
CA SER A 51 -10.82 7.70 15.41
C SER A 51 -11.58 7.72 16.73
N THR A 52 -12.67 8.49 16.86
CA THR A 52 -13.47 8.50 18.09
C THR A 52 -14.31 7.23 18.27
N PHE A 53 -14.50 6.43 17.22
CA PHE A 53 -15.24 5.16 17.28
C PHE A 53 -14.36 3.94 17.60
N THR A 54 -13.05 4.13 17.80
CA THR A 54 -12.11 3.03 18.04
C THR A 54 -12.22 2.44 19.44
N ASN A 55 -12.82 3.14 20.40
CA ASN A 55 -12.93 2.73 21.81
C ASN A 55 -11.58 2.31 22.44
N GLY A 56 -10.46 2.83 21.94
CA GLY A 56 -9.13 2.46 22.42
C GLY A 56 -8.55 1.17 21.81
N ASP A 57 -9.22 0.53 20.84
CA ASP A 57 -8.71 -0.64 20.15
C ASP A 57 -7.43 -0.30 19.36
N SER A 58 -6.30 -0.89 19.76
CA SER A 58 -4.98 -0.59 19.22
C SER A 58 -4.86 -0.92 17.72
N LYS A 59 -5.53 -1.98 17.27
CA LYS A 59 -5.54 -2.42 15.87
C LYS A 59 -6.32 -1.45 14.97
N THR A 60 -7.49 -0.99 15.43
CA THR A 60 -8.31 -0.02 14.69
C THR A 60 -7.64 1.35 14.69
N ASN A 61 -6.99 1.75 15.78
CA ASN A 61 -6.17 2.95 15.84
C ASN A 61 -5.01 2.90 14.84
N LEU A 62 -4.31 1.77 14.77
CA LEU A 62 -3.27 1.52 13.78
C LEU A 62 -3.84 1.65 12.35
N LEU A 63 -4.96 1.00 12.06
CA LEU A 63 -5.61 1.06 10.76
C LEU A 63 -5.91 2.50 10.33
N ILE A 64 -6.52 3.30 11.21
CA ILE A 64 -6.83 4.70 10.89
C ILE A 64 -5.56 5.52 10.67
N PHE A 65 -4.51 5.29 11.48
CA PHE A 65 -3.23 5.97 11.30
C PHE A 65 -2.62 5.66 9.92
N LEU A 66 -2.66 4.40 9.50
CA LEU A 66 -2.18 3.97 8.20
C LEU A 66 -2.99 4.59 7.05
N ILE A 67 -4.31 4.62 7.16
CA ILE A 67 -5.20 5.27 6.18
C ILE A 67 -4.90 6.78 6.08
N LYS A 68 -4.71 7.47 7.20
CA LYS A 68 -4.32 8.89 7.21
C LYS A 68 -2.98 9.12 6.53
N SER A 69 -1.99 8.26 6.80
CA SER A 69 -0.66 8.34 6.18
C SER A 69 -0.73 8.19 4.66
N ILE A 70 -1.56 7.26 4.18
CA ILE A 70 -1.84 7.08 2.76
C ILE A 70 -2.48 8.34 2.15
N ALA A 71 -3.49 8.90 2.82
CA ALA A 71 -4.20 10.08 2.35
C ALA A 71 -3.28 11.34 2.29
N LEU A 72 -2.39 11.50 3.27
CA LEU A 72 -1.36 12.55 3.26
C LEU A 72 -0.39 12.37 2.08
N PHE A 73 0.01 11.14 1.79
CA PHE A 73 0.83 10.87 0.61
C PHE A 73 0.12 11.30 -0.68
N SER A 74 -1.17 10.99 -0.82
CA SER A 74 -2.00 11.43 -1.96
C SER A 74 -2.15 12.95 -2.07
N ALA A 75 -1.86 13.68 -0.98
CA ALA A 75 -1.86 15.13 -0.92
C ALA A 75 -0.54 15.78 -1.37
N ASN A 76 0.40 15.00 -1.92
CA ASN A 76 1.77 15.42 -2.27
C ASN A 76 2.68 15.69 -1.06
N GLU A 77 2.27 15.30 0.16
CA GLU A 77 3.09 15.34 1.38
C GLU A 77 3.87 14.03 1.55
N HIS A 78 4.55 13.59 0.48
CA HIS A 78 5.16 12.26 0.39
C HIS A 78 6.19 11.96 1.48
N ARG A 79 7.04 12.96 1.81
CA ARG A 79 8.11 12.81 2.80
C ARG A 79 7.53 12.62 4.21
N ASP A 80 6.55 13.44 4.56
CA ASP A 80 5.95 13.45 5.89
C ASP A 80 5.12 12.18 6.11
N ALA A 81 4.42 11.72 5.07
CA ALA A 81 3.68 10.46 5.11
C ALA A 81 4.60 9.26 5.37
N ILE A 82 5.73 9.15 4.65
CA ILE A 82 6.70 8.05 4.83
C ILE A 82 7.37 8.13 6.21
N MET A 83 7.71 9.34 6.67
CA MET A 83 8.37 9.54 7.97
C MET A 83 7.48 9.08 9.13
N ARG A 84 6.19 9.45 9.11
CA ARG A 84 5.22 9.04 10.13
C ARG A 84 5.06 7.53 10.24
N ILE A 85 5.07 6.80 9.11
CA ILE A 85 4.99 5.33 9.13
C ILE A 85 6.26 4.72 9.75
N LYS A 86 7.43 5.28 9.44
CA LYS A 86 8.69 4.81 10.02
C LYS A 86 8.76 5.04 11.52
N GLU A 87 8.36 6.23 11.96
CA GLU A 87 8.29 6.57 13.38
C GLU A 87 7.33 5.61 14.08
N LEU A 88 6.16 5.35 13.49
CA LEU A 88 5.21 4.39 14.04
C LEU A 88 5.80 2.98 14.13
N ALA A 89 6.45 2.49 13.07
CA ALA A 89 7.09 1.17 13.06
C ALA A 89 8.27 1.06 14.05
N SER A 90 8.88 2.18 14.42
CA SER A 90 9.98 2.22 15.39
C SER A 90 9.51 2.41 16.83
N THR A 91 8.33 3.01 17.02
CA THR A 91 7.74 3.34 18.33
C THR A 91 6.71 2.32 18.79
N SER A 92 6.20 1.48 17.89
CA SER A 92 5.30 0.39 18.23
C SER A 92 5.96 -0.52 19.27
N SER A 93 5.46 -0.45 20.50
CA SER A 93 5.77 -1.37 21.58
C SER A 93 5.42 -2.80 21.15
N SER A 94 6.02 -3.78 21.84
CA SER A 94 6.01 -5.23 21.57
C SER A 94 4.65 -5.92 21.22
N ASP A 95 3.51 -5.22 21.30
CA ASP A 95 2.16 -5.76 21.07
C ASP A 95 1.56 -5.43 19.68
N VAL A 96 2.15 -4.49 18.93
CA VAL A 96 1.60 -4.11 17.61
C VAL A 96 2.37 -4.79 16.49
N ASP A 97 1.66 -5.55 15.67
CA ASP A 97 2.22 -6.21 14.49
C ASP A 97 2.84 -5.17 13.53
N PRO A 98 4.14 -5.26 13.19
CA PRO A 98 4.79 -4.33 12.27
C PRO A 98 4.38 -4.53 10.81
N ILE A 99 3.76 -5.66 10.45
CA ILE A 99 3.45 -6.03 9.07
C ILE A 99 2.60 -4.97 8.34
N PRO A 100 1.49 -4.45 8.90
CA PRO A 100 0.70 -3.40 8.26
C PRO A 100 1.52 -2.14 7.95
N CYS A 101 2.40 -1.72 8.87
CA CYS A 101 3.29 -0.58 8.63
C CYS A 101 4.27 -0.86 7.48
N CYS A 102 4.87 -2.06 7.44
CA CYS A 102 5.77 -2.46 6.37
C CYS A 102 5.06 -2.51 5.00
N ILE A 103 3.81 -3.00 4.94
CA ILE A 103 3.00 -3.00 3.73
C ILE A 103 2.78 -1.57 3.22
N VAL A 104 2.33 -0.66 4.09
CA VAL A 104 2.08 0.72 3.68
C VAL A 104 3.39 1.43 3.34
N GLU A 105 4.47 1.21 4.07
CA GLU A 105 5.79 1.77 3.71
C GLU A 105 6.20 1.29 2.31
N ALA A 106 6.19 -0.02 2.07
CA ALA A 106 6.54 -0.57 0.76
C ALA A 106 5.69 0.08 -0.34
N TYR A 107 4.38 0.18 -0.11
CA TYR A 107 3.45 0.80 -1.03
C TYR A 107 3.82 2.28 -1.35
N LEU A 108 3.98 3.13 -0.33
CA LEU A 108 4.31 4.54 -0.50
C LEU A 108 5.68 4.73 -1.20
N ARG A 109 6.64 3.86 -0.88
CA ARG A 109 7.97 3.86 -1.51
C ARG A 109 7.90 3.58 -3.01
N VAL A 110 7.09 2.61 -3.44
CA VAL A 110 6.93 2.34 -4.88
C VAL A 110 6.30 3.53 -5.59
N GLN A 111 5.25 4.14 -5.01
CA GLN A 111 4.65 5.34 -5.60
C GLN A 111 5.64 6.50 -5.70
N ALA A 112 6.41 6.75 -4.63
CA ALA A 112 7.45 7.78 -4.65
C ALA A 112 8.51 7.49 -5.72
N GLY A 113 8.90 6.22 -5.87
CA GLY A 113 9.83 5.76 -6.90
C GLY A 113 9.29 5.97 -8.32
N ILE A 114 8.01 5.69 -8.57
CA ILE A 114 7.37 5.93 -9.88
C ILE A 114 7.33 7.42 -10.20
N ILE A 115 6.98 8.27 -9.23
CA ILE A 115 6.99 9.73 -9.40
C ILE A 115 8.40 10.20 -9.73
N ALA A 116 9.43 9.75 -8.99
CA ALA A 116 10.82 10.10 -9.27
C ALA A 116 11.28 9.62 -10.65
N LEU A 117 10.91 8.39 -11.04
CA LEU A 117 11.22 7.80 -12.34
C LEU A 117 10.62 8.62 -13.49
N ASN A 118 9.35 8.99 -13.39
CA ASN A 118 8.64 9.83 -14.37
C ASN A 118 9.26 11.23 -14.47
N CYS A 119 9.79 11.76 -13.36
CA CYS A 119 10.56 13.00 -13.32
C CYS A 119 12.03 12.85 -13.77
N LYS A 120 12.45 11.68 -14.28
CA LYS A 120 13.84 11.36 -14.67
C LYS A 120 14.87 11.48 -13.54
N ARG A 121 14.42 11.42 -12.28
CA ARG A 121 15.28 11.41 -11.08
C ARG A 121 15.66 9.97 -10.76
N TYR A 122 16.49 9.36 -11.61
CA TYR A 122 16.70 7.91 -11.59
C TYR A 122 17.33 7.39 -10.29
N ASN A 123 18.30 8.09 -9.72
CA ASN A 123 18.93 7.67 -8.46
C ASN A 123 17.94 7.70 -7.29
N GLU A 124 17.13 8.76 -7.19
CA GLU A 124 16.05 8.82 -6.19
C GLU A 124 15.04 7.69 -6.40
N ALA A 125 14.64 7.41 -7.64
CA ALA A 125 13.75 6.29 -7.94
C ALA A 125 14.35 4.94 -7.48
N ILE A 126 15.64 4.69 -7.76
CA ILE A 126 16.36 3.49 -7.32
C ILE A 126 16.36 3.38 -5.79
N ASP A 127 16.62 4.48 -5.08
CA ASP A 127 16.64 4.50 -3.62
C ASP A 127 15.26 4.17 -3.04
N GLN A 128 14.20 4.75 -3.62
CA GLN A 128 12.83 4.47 -3.20
C GLN A 128 12.44 3.01 -3.45
N PHE A 129 12.73 2.46 -4.63
CA PHE A 129 12.43 1.05 -4.92
C PHE A 129 13.28 0.09 -4.08
N THR A 130 14.53 0.43 -3.78
CA THR A 130 15.37 -0.37 -2.89
C THR A 130 14.81 -0.41 -1.48
N ALA A 131 14.35 0.74 -0.97
CA ALA A 131 13.66 0.81 0.31
C ALA A 131 12.33 0.02 0.30
N ALA A 132 11.55 0.09 -0.79
CA ALA A 132 10.34 -0.71 -0.97
C ALA A 132 10.62 -2.22 -0.90
N VAL A 133 11.66 -2.68 -1.59
CA VAL A 133 12.10 -4.09 -1.55
C VAL A 133 12.44 -4.52 -0.13
N ASN A 134 13.18 -3.67 0.60
CA ASN A 134 13.57 -3.96 1.98
C ASN A 134 12.36 -4.01 2.92
N ALA A 135 11.41 -3.08 2.80
CA ALA A 135 10.16 -3.11 3.57
C ALA A 135 9.30 -4.33 3.24
N SER A 136 9.38 -4.84 2.00
CA SER A 136 8.61 -6.00 1.55
C SER A 136 9.16 -7.35 1.99
N LYS A 137 10.40 -7.42 2.49
CA LYS A 137 11.04 -8.67 2.95
C LYS A 137 10.20 -9.42 3.98
N PHE A 138 9.41 -8.69 4.77
CA PHE A 138 8.59 -9.25 5.84
C PHE A 138 7.40 -10.10 5.34
N PHE A 139 6.80 -9.75 4.19
CA PHE A 139 5.60 -10.43 3.70
C PHE A 139 5.80 -11.25 2.43
N VAL A 140 6.96 -11.19 1.77
CA VAL A 140 7.33 -12.15 0.70
C VAL A 140 7.50 -13.58 1.27
N LYS A 141 7.84 -13.70 2.55
CA LYS A 141 8.00 -15.00 3.24
C LYS A 141 6.68 -15.55 3.78
N ILE A 142 5.68 -14.69 3.96
CA ILE A 142 4.31 -15.14 4.21
C ILE A 142 3.85 -15.71 2.88
N GLU A 143 3.54 -16.99 2.79
CA GLU A 143 2.93 -17.57 1.60
C GLU A 143 1.62 -16.83 1.31
N ILE A 144 1.67 -15.76 0.54
CA ILE A 144 0.50 -14.99 0.10
C ILE A 144 -0.45 -15.93 -0.69
N HIS A 145 0.04 -17.08 -1.17
CA HIS A 145 -0.77 -18.08 -1.85
C HIS A 145 -1.65 -18.95 -0.94
N SER A 146 -1.25 -19.30 0.29
CA SER A 146 -2.10 -20.21 1.10
C SER A 146 -3.21 -19.52 1.89
N LYS A 147 -3.11 -18.21 2.14
CA LYS A 147 -4.14 -17.47 2.91
C LYS A 147 -5.33 -16.94 2.09
N TYR A 148 -5.18 -16.78 0.77
CA TYR A 148 -6.21 -16.17 -0.07
C TYR A 148 -6.96 -17.17 -0.98
N GLU A 149 -6.58 -18.46 -0.99
CA GLU A 149 -7.29 -19.52 -1.76
C GLU A 149 -8.37 -20.27 -0.96
N VAL A 150 -8.45 -20.16 0.37
CA VAL A 150 -9.47 -20.86 1.17
C VAL A 150 -10.39 -19.85 1.87
N PHE A 151 -11.25 -19.20 1.09
CA PHE A 151 -12.43 -18.49 1.60
C PHE A 151 -13.69 -19.34 1.42
N THR A 152 -13.71 -20.55 2.00
CA THR A 152 -14.93 -21.38 1.98
C THR A 152 -15.44 -21.91 3.31
N GLU A 153 -14.67 -22.06 4.40
CA GLU A 153 -15.25 -22.64 5.62
C GLU A 153 -14.73 -22.09 6.97
N VAL A 154 -15.67 -21.44 7.68
CA VAL A 154 -15.94 -21.49 9.14
C VAL A 154 -14.90 -20.92 10.13
N GLY A 155 -15.18 -19.69 10.59
CA GLY A 155 -15.74 -19.50 11.94
C GLY A 155 -14.83 -19.17 13.14
N GLN A 156 -13.49 -19.21 13.05
CA GLN A 156 -12.68 -18.96 14.26
C GLN A 156 -11.25 -18.40 14.05
N TYR A 157 -11.04 -17.44 13.13
CA TYR A 157 -9.73 -16.77 12.89
C TYR A 157 -9.82 -15.25 12.57
N ILE A 158 -10.87 -14.57 13.03
CA ILE A 158 -11.37 -13.31 12.43
C ILE A 158 -10.59 -12.01 12.80
N GLN A 159 -9.62 -12.01 13.72
CA GLN A 159 -9.06 -10.75 14.27
C GLN A 159 -7.72 -10.26 13.69
N LEU A 160 -7.05 -11.04 12.84
CA LEU A 160 -5.95 -10.57 11.99
C LEU A 160 -6.44 -10.18 10.58
N GLU A 161 -7.65 -10.62 10.22
CA GLU A 161 -8.23 -10.48 8.89
C GLU A 161 -8.79 -9.08 8.62
N PHE A 162 -9.36 -8.40 9.63
CA PHE A 162 -10.03 -7.12 9.39
C PHE A 162 -9.08 -5.99 9.00
N THR A 163 -7.92 -5.88 9.66
CA THR A 163 -6.93 -4.83 9.36
C THR A 163 -6.23 -5.06 8.04
N GLU A 164 -5.84 -6.30 7.73
CA GLU A 164 -5.17 -6.63 6.47
C GLU A 164 -6.13 -6.51 5.28
N PHE A 165 -7.36 -7.03 5.42
CA PHE A 165 -8.40 -6.92 4.39
C PHE A 165 -8.80 -5.46 4.14
N THR A 166 -9.07 -4.68 5.20
CA THR A 166 -9.47 -3.28 5.04
C THR A 166 -8.33 -2.45 4.47
N LEU A 167 -7.09 -2.69 4.90
CA LEU A 167 -5.93 -2.00 4.34
C LEU A 167 -5.71 -2.35 2.87
N ASN A 168 -5.82 -3.63 2.50
CA ASN A 168 -5.76 -4.06 1.11
C ASN A 168 -6.88 -3.43 0.28
N CYS A 169 -8.11 -3.34 0.79
CA CYS A 169 -9.21 -2.64 0.12
C CYS A 169 -8.92 -1.14 -0.03
N VAL A 170 -8.37 -0.47 0.99
CA VAL A 170 -8.01 0.97 0.91
C VAL A 170 -6.92 1.18 -0.13
N ILE A 171 -5.86 0.37 -0.11
CA ILE A 171 -4.75 0.42 -1.07
C ILE A 171 -5.27 0.17 -2.49
N TRP A 172 -6.12 -0.85 -2.65
CA TRP A 172 -6.73 -1.18 -3.93
C TRP A 172 -7.68 -0.09 -4.43
N GLN A 173 -8.52 0.49 -3.57
CA GLN A 173 -9.46 1.55 -3.96
C GLN A 173 -8.75 2.85 -4.31
N LEU A 174 -7.71 3.24 -3.56
CA LEU A 174 -7.03 4.50 -3.78
C LEU A 174 -6.04 4.42 -4.95
N PHE A 175 -5.50 3.23 -5.24
CA PHE A 175 -4.37 3.12 -6.17
C PHE A 175 -4.37 1.92 -7.10
N GLY A 176 -5.32 0.99 -6.94
CA GLY A 176 -5.57 -0.10 -7.87
C GLY A 176 -4.57 -1.26 -7.80
N TRP A 177 -3.87 -1.45 -6.67
CA TRP A 177 -2.86 -2.50 -6.52
C TRP A 177 -3.24 -3.54 -5.45
N ASP A 178 -2.86 -4.79 -5.72
CA ASP A 178 -2.83 -5.88 -4.74
C ASP A 178 -1.38 -6.14 -4.28
N LEU A 179 -1.18 -6.90 -3.21
CA LEU A 179 0.15 -7.14 -2.63
C LEU A 179 1.11 -7.89 -3.57
N LYS A 180 0.60 -8.83 -4.38
CA LYS A 180 1.40 -9.59 -5.34
C LYS A 180 1.86 -8.69 -6.48
N SER A 181 0.94 -7.87 -7.02
CA SER A 181 1.29 -6.89 -8.06
C SER A 181 2.20 -5.80 -7.52
N LEU A 182 2.10 -5.39 -6.26
CA LEU A 182 3.01 -4.43 -5.63
C LEU A 182 4.47 -4.94 -5.64
N TRP A 183 4.71 -6.16 -5.17
CA TRP A 183 6.06 -6.73 -5.14
C TRP A 183 6.67 -6.86 -6.55
N GLN A 184 5.90 -7.44 -7.49
CA GLN A 184 6.36 -7.60 -8.86
C GLN A 184 6.63 -6.25 -9.54
N THR A 185 5.74 -5.28 -9.36
CA THR A 185 5.92 -3.91 -9.87
C THR A 185 7.17 -3.27 -9.29
N THR A 186 7.44 -3.47 -8.00
CA THR A 186 8.65 -2.94 -7.35
C THR A 186 9.92 -3.45 -8.03
N ILE A 187 10.01 -4.76 -8.26
CA ILE A 187 11.17 -5.39 -8.92
C ILE A 187 11.34 -4.83 -10.33
N GLN A 188 10.26 -4.84 -11.12
CA GLN A 188 10.26 -4.37 -12.49
C GLN A 188 10.71 -2.90 -12.57
N GLN A 189 10.10 -2.03 -11.77
CA GLN A 189 10.39 -0.60 -11.79
C GLN A 189 11.81 -0.29 -11.28
N ARG A 190 12.33 -1.03 -10.30
CA ARG A 190 13.74 -0.90 -9.88
C ARG A 190 14.70 -1.24 -11.00
N CYS A 191 14.49 -2.36 -11.68
CA CYS A 191 15.30 -2.76 -12.83
C CYS A 191 15.22 -1.71 -13.94
N LEU A 192 14.02 -1.20 -14.23
CA LEU A 192 13.85 -0.12 -15.21
C LEU A 192 14.63 1.15 -14.81
N ALA A 193 14.56 1.56 -13.54
CA ALA A 193 15.27 2.72 -13.03
C ALA A 193 16.80 2.55 -13.14
N LEU A 194 17.34 1.38 -12.81
CA LEU A 194 18.76 1.05 -12.97
C LEU A 194 19.21 1.12 -14.43
N LEU A 195 18.43 0.53 -15.34
CA LEU A 195 18.71 0.58 -16.79
C LEU A 195 18.68 2.03 -17.31
N ARG A 196 17.68 2.84 -16.91
CA ARG A 196 17.58 4.26 -17.29
C ARG A 196 18.71 5.12 -16.71
N ALA A 197 19.30 4.70 -15.59
CA ALA A 197 20.50 5.29 -15.00
C ALA A 197 21.82 4.78 -15.63
N ASN A 198 21.76 3.95 -16.69
CA ASN A 198 22.90 3.25 -17.29
C ASN A 198 23.65 2.28 -16.36
N ARG A 199 23.05 1.87 -15.23
CA ARG A 199 23.63 0.95 -14.23
C ARG A 199 23.28 -0.51 -14.57
N HIS A 200 23.72 -0.96 -15.74
CA HIS A 200 23.33 -2.25 -16.31
C HIS A 200 23.81 -3.45 -15.48
N GLY A 201 25.04 -3.40 -14.95
CA GLY A 201 25.59 -4.47 -14.10
C GLY A 201 24.73 -4.69 -12.85
N GLU A 202 24.39 -3.61 -12.15
CA GLU A 202 23.55 -3.68 -10.96
C GLU A 202 22.12 -4.14 -11.26
N ALA A 203 21.57 -3.78 -12.42
CA ALA A 203 20.26 -4.27 -12.86
C ALA A 203 20.27 -5.80 -13.03
N LEU A 204 21.33 -6.35 -13.65
CA LEU A 204 21.49 -7.79 -13.86
C LEU A 204 21.71 -8.54 -12.55
N GLU A 205 22.59 -8.04 -11.68
CA GLU A 205 22.85 -8.65 -10.37
C GLU A 205 21.59 -8.69 -9.51
N PHE A 206 20.86 -7.58 -9.43
CA PHE A 206 19.61 -7.52 -8.68
C PHE A 206 18.57 -8.47 -9.27
N PHE A 207 18.40 -8.48 -10.61
CA PHE A 207 17.46 -9.38 -11.28
C PHE A 207 17.79 -10.85 -10.99
N HIS A 208 19.07 -11.25 -11.12
CA HIS A 208 19.49 -12.62 -10.82
C HIS A 208 19.19 -13.00 -9.36
N SER A 209 19.52 -12.13 -8.40
CA SER A 209 19.24 -12.38 -6.99
C SER A 209 17.74 -12.55 -6.68
N VAL A 210 16.88 -11.79 -7.37
CA VAL A 210 15.42 -11.94 -7.23
C VAL A 210 14.94 -13.25 -7.85
N MET A 211 15.45 -13.58 -9.04
CA MET A 211 15.08 -14.81 -9.75
C MET A 211 15.45 -16.07 -8.96
N GLU A 212 16.57 -16.06 -8.25
CA GLU A 212 17.00 -17.17 -7.39
C GLU A 212 16.02 -17.42 -6.23
N LYS A 213 15.44 -16.34 -5.67
CA LYS A 213 14.60 -16.37 -4.46
C LYS A 213 13.10 -16.45 -4.73
N SER A 214 12.67 -16.39 -5.99
CA SER A 214 11.26 -16.35 -6.38
C SER A 214 10.71 -17.74 -6.69
N ASP A 215 9.40 -17.92 -6.60
CA ASP A 215 8.69 -19.10 -7.12
C ASP A 215 8.64 -19.11 -8.66
N GLU A 216 8.33 -20.25 -9.28
CA GLU A 216 8.35 -20.39 -10.75
C GLU A 216 7.30 -19.52 -11.46
N ILE A 217 6.15 -19.24 -10.85
CA ILE A 217 5.11 -18.37 -11.43
C ILE A 217 5.63 -16.93 -11.49
N THR A 218 6.23 -16.47 -10.39
CA THR A 218 6.85 -15.14 -10.31
C THR A 218 8.03 -15.03 -11.29
N LYS A 219 8.88 -16.06 -11.39
CA LYS A 219 9.97 -16.11 -12.39
C LYS A 219 9.45 -15.99 -13.82
N ALA A 220 8.39 -16.72 -14.17
CA ALA A 220 7.79 -16.67 -15.49
C ALA A 220 7.24 -15.27 -15.83
N SER A 221 6.51 -14.66 -14.89
CA SER A 221 5.98 -13.28 -15.03
C SER A 221 7.10 -12.26 -15.25
N LEU A 222 8.16 -12.32 -14.44
CA LEU A 222 9.30 -11.42 -14.55
C LEU A 222 10.04 -11.59 -15.89
N ARG A 223 10.30 -12.83 -16.32
CA ARG A 223 10.93 -13.11 -17.64
C ARG A 223 10.11 -12.52 -18.78
N ALA A 224 8.79 -12.71 -18.78
CA ALA A 224 7.90 -12.17 -19.80
C ALA A 224 7.99 -10.63 -19.89
N TRP A 225 8.05 -9.94 -18.74
CA TRP A 225 8.21 -8.49 -18.71
C TRP A 225 9.55 -8.01 -19.25
N PHE A 226 10.65 -8.74 -18.99
CA PHE A 226 11.98 -8.38 -19.50
C PHE A 226 12.10 -8.58 -21.01
N SER A 227 11.43 -9.58 -21.56
CA SER A 227 11.43 -9.86 -23.00
C SER A 227 10.52 -8.92 -23.80
N ALA A 228 9.66 -8.14 -23.13
CA ALA A 228 8.77 -7.18 -23.79
C ALA A 228 9.54 -5.91 -24.22
N PRO A 229 9.22 -5.33 -25.40
CA PRO A 229 9.79 -4.05 -25.83
C PRO A 229 9.38 -2.91 -24.87
N LYS A 230 10.30 -1.97 -24.62
CA LYS A 230 10.16 -0.89 -23.62
C LYS A 230 10.32 0.50 -24.20
#